data_AF-A0A391NU67-F1
#
_entry.id   AF-A0A391NU67-F1
#
_cell.length_a   1.000
_cell.length_b   1.000
_cell.length_c   1.000
_cell.angle_alpha   90.00
_cell.angle_beta   90.00
_cell.angle_gamma   90.00
#
_symmetry.space_group_name_H-M   'P 1'
#
loop_
_entity.id
_entity.type
_entity.pdbx_description
1 polymer ?
#
loop_
_entity_poly.entity_id
_entity_poly.type
_entity_poly.pdbx_seq_one_letter_code
_entity_poly.pdbx_strand_id
1 'polypeptide(L)'
;YTVDPTSLALTDVAQLKAPLAEGGHTHSVVFHVLTSDYNQTALVTTPVLVETHPNGDVNYEPSPLEVRVFYPDSGEMRLLQNHAQWPQGRFGHSVVKVGETVVVVGGFNTTRDTVRRIHVFTDMWRLDLHGLDSTEPWSCGPIESTFADIFCSVPLTAACKIRGSVSRFCGPQLLSVSLTGSTSITRGVFDDPLDSKVMNWDAAVSVGPFICLFGSPEEDEGTHCVYMYDIVSGDSTQFMPLSFPDKVMSACMLNPTTMLVVQRERTLVVELDPQLFERFTDAD
;
A
#
# COMPACT_ATOMS: atom_id res chain seq x y z
N TYR A 1 24.03 -5.42 6.04
CA TYR A 1 23.74 -6.82 5.65
C TYR A 1 22.77 -6.77 4.49
N THR A 2 23.11 -7.39 3.37
CA THR A 2 22.23 -7.48 2.19
C THR A 2 21.41 -8.75 2.32
N VAL A 3 20.12 -8.59 2.57
CA VAL A 3 19.14 -9.69 2.40
C VAL A 3 19.24 -10.11 0.95
N ASP A 4 19.44 -11.40 0.68
CA ASP A 4 19.35 -11.91 -0.68
C ASP A 4 17.91 -11.65 -1.17
N PRO A 5 17.70 -10.70 -2.09
CA PRO A 5 16.35 -10.36 -2.57
C PRO A 5 15.73 -11.52 -3.36
N THR A 6 16.51 -12.54 -3.70
CA THR A 6 16.06 -13.78 -4.33
C THR A 6 15.68 -14.87 -3.33
N SER A 7 15.73 -14.60 -2.01
CA SER A 7 15.30 -15.59 -1.03
C SER A 7 13.85 -16.00 -1.33
N LEU A 8 13.66 -17.30 -1.58
CA LEU A 8 12.36 -17.90 -1.91
C LEU A 8 11.27 -17.47 -0.91
N ALA A 9 11.65 -17.22 0.35
CA ALA A 9 10.75 -16.74 1.38
C ALA A 9 10.03 -15.44 0.99
N LEU A 10 10.73 -14.42 0.48
CA LEU A 10 10.11 -13.14 0.07
C LEU A 10 9.23 -13.30 -1.17
N THR A 11 9.64 -14.17 -2.10
CA THR A 11 8.84 -14.46 -3.30
C THR A 11 7.57 -15.24 -2.94
N ASP A 12 7.67 -16.19 -2.00
CA ASP A 12 6.54 -16.96 -1.47
C ASP A 12 5.57 -16.07 -0.69
N VAL A 13 6.08 -15.06 0.04
CA VAL A 13 5.25 -14.03 0.70
C VAL A 13 4.40 -13.27 -0.31
N ALA A 14 5.00 -12.87 -1.44
CA ALA A 14 4.31 -12.13 -2.49
C ALA A 14 3.34 -13.00 -3.31
N GLN A 15 3.59 -14.31 -3.37
CA GLN A 15 2.78 -15.27 -4.13
C GLN A 15 1.62 -15.90 -3.33
N LEU A 16 1.13 -15.23 -2.28
CA LEU A 16 -0.01 -15.72 -1.51
C LEU A 16 -1.25 -15.91 -2.39
N LYS A 17 -1.42 -17.13 -2.89
CA LYS A 17 -2.63 -17.56 -3.58
C LYS A 17 -3.76 -17.53 -2.57
N ALA A 18 -4.84 -16.87 -2.94
CA ALA A 18 -6.06 -16.94 -2.16
C ALA A 18 -6.44 -18.42 -1.94
N PRO A 19 -6.86 -18.82 -0.73
CA PRO A 19 -7.30 -20.17 -0.49
C PRO A 19 -8.43 -20.51 -1.48
N LEU A 20 -8.26 -21.60 -2.23
CA LEU A 20 -9.33 -22.16 -3.05
C LEU A 20 -10.45 -22.58 -2.10
N ALA A 21 -11.60 -21.94 -2.16
CA ALA A 21 -12.72 -22.36 -1.32
C ALA A 21 -13.19 -23.74 -1.80
N GLU A 22 -13.32 -24.68 -0.85
CA GLU A 22 -13.90 -25.99 -1.11
C GLU A 22 -15.43 -25.85 -1.22
N GLY A 23 -15.91 -25.53 -2.42
CA GLY A 23 -17.33 -25.36 -2.71
C GLY A 23 -17.54 -24.33 -3.81
N GLY A 24 -18.04 -24.77 -4.98
CA GLY A 24 -17.96 -24.06 -6.27
C GLY A 24 -18.69 -22.71 -6.42
N HIS A 25 -19.00 -22.00 -5.35
CA HIS A 25 -19.68 -20.69 -5.38
C HIS A 25 -19.02 -19.62 -4.50
N THR A 26 -17.95 -19.96 -3.78
CA THR A 26 -17.18 -19.00 -2.99
C THR A 26 -15.77 -18.93 -3.55
N HIS A 27 -15.27 -17.72 -3.79
CA HIS A 27 -13.87 -17.49 -4.10
C HIS A 27 -13.30 -16.52 -3.08
N SER A 28 -12.02 -16.67 -2.73
CA SER A 28 -11.31 -15.69 -1.94
C SER A 28 -10.47 -14.82 -2.88
N VAL A 29 -10.50 -13.50 -2.69
CA VAL A 29 -9.54 -12.57 -3.29
C VAL A 29 -8.73 -11.96 -2.17
N VAL A 30 -7.42 -11.81 -2.37
CA VAL A 30 -6.55 -11.20 -1.36
C VAL A 30 -5.97 -9.91 -1.94
N PHE A 31 -6.19 -8.81 -1.24
CA PHE A 31 -5.50 -7.55 -1.51
C PHE A 31 -4.25 -7.48 -0.64
N HIS A 32 -3.11 -7.18 -1.24
CA HIS A 32 -1.82 -7.17 -0.57
C HIS A 32 -1.24 -5.76 -0.58
N VAL A 33 -0.76 -5.31 0.58
CA VAL A 33 0.10 -4.14 0.67
C VAL A 33 1.38 -4.57 1.36
N LEU A 34 2.48 -4.52 0.60
CA LEU A 34 3.82 -4.67 1.14
C LEU A 34 4.31 -3.31 1.64
N THR A 35 4.77 -3.28 2.87
CA THR A 35 5.44 -2.11 3.42
C THR A 35 6.69 -2.54 4.15
N SER A 36 7.79 -1.84 3.91
CA SER A 36 9.11 -2.29 4.33
C SER A 36 9.94 -1.11 4.82
N ASP A 37 10.83 -1.39 5.76
CA ASP A 37 11.95 -0.54 6.17
C ASP A 37 13.19 -1.45 6.31
N TYR A 38 14.36 -0.88 6.59
CA TYR A 38 15.64 -1.62 6.58
C TYR A 38 15.68 -2.88 7.45
N ASN A 39 14.88 -2.92 8.53
CA ASN A 39 14.94 -3.99 9.52
C ASN A 39 13.79 -4.99 9.44
N GLN A 40 12.67 -4.63 8.83
CA GLN A 40 11.44 -5.43 8.86
C GLN A 40 10.54 -5.11 7.67
N THR A 41 9.96 -6.16 7.10
CA THR A 41 8.92 -6.04 6.08
C THR A 41 7.60 -6.56 6.65
N ALA A 42 6.56 -5.74 6.59
CA ALA A 42 5.21 -6.15 6.92
C ALA A 42 4.42 -6.36 5.62
N LEU A 43 3.87 -7.57 5.47
CA LEU A 43 2.83 -7.84 4.50
C LEU A 43 1.48 -7.71 5.22
N VAL A 44 0.66 -6.76 4.76
CA VAL A 44 -0.72 -6.65 5.20
C VAL A 44 -1.62 -7.14 4.09
N THR A 45 -2.54 -8.02 4.44
CA THR A 45 -3.49 -8.60 3.51
C THR A 45 -4.93 -8.42 3.96
N THR A 46 -5.82 -8.28 3.00
CA THR A 46 -7.27 -8.30 3.23
C THR A 46 -7.86 -9.44 2.45
N PRO A 47 -8.19 -10.57 3.11
CA PRO A 47 -8.98 -11.60 2.49
C PRO A 47 -10.39 -11.07 2.22
N VAL A 48 -10.92 -11.39 1.06
CA VAL A 48 -12.25 -10.97 0.62
C VAL A 48 -13.01 -12.23 0.23
N LEU A 49 -14.13 -12.45 0.89
CA LEU A 49 -15.06 -13.51 0.54
C LEU A 49 -15.94 -13.02 -0.61
N VAL A 50 -15.92 -13.75 -1.71
CA VAL A 50 -16.75 -13.50 -2.89
C VAL A 50 -17.84 -14.55 -2.93
N GLU A 51 -19.09 -14.13 -2.77
CA GLU A 51 -20.27 -15.01 -2.84
C GLU A 51 -21.07 -14.66 -4.11
N THR A 52 -21.24 -15.64 -5.00
CA THR A 52 -22.07 -15.47 -6.20
C THR A 52 -23.45 -16.08 -5.98
N HIS A 53 -24.49 -15.25 -6.04
CA HIS A 53 -25.88 -15.65 -5.86
C HIS A 53 -26.44 -16.31 -7.13
N PRO A 54 -27.49 -17.16 -7.02
CA PRO A 54 -28.12 -17.80 -8.18
C PRO A 54 -28.66 -16.84 -9.25
N ASN A 55 -28.95 -15.59 -8.87
CA ASN A 55 -29.41 -14.54 -9.78
C ASN A 55 -28.25 -13.80 -10.51
N GLY A 56 -26.99 -14.17 -10.25
CA GLY A 56 -25.80 -13.53 -10.79
C GLY A 56 -25.25 -12.38 -9.93
N ASP A 57 -25.90 -12.01 -8.83
CA ASP A 57 -25.36 -10.97 -7.94
C ASP A 57 -24.10 -11.47 -7.24
N VAL A 58 -23.05 -10.64 -7.27
CA VAL A 58 -21.81 -10.91 -6.55
C VAL A 58 -21.75 -10.03 -5.31
N ASN A 59 -21.54 -10.67 -4.16
CA ASN A 59 -21.28 -10.01 -2.89
C ASN A 59 -19.81 -10.14 -2.51
N TYR A 60 -19.25 -9.04 -2.04
CA TYR A 60 -17.87 -8.96 -1.55
C TYR A 60 -17.91 -8.62 -0.07
N GLU A 61 -17.33 -9.48 0.76
CA GLU A 61 -17.22 -9.26 2.19
C GLU A 61 -15.74 -9.28 2.60
N PRO A 62 -15.19 -8.13 3.02
CA PRO A 62 -13.82 -8.08 3.47
C PRO A 62 -13.72 -8.72 4.86
N SER A 63 -12.81 -9.65 5.02
CA SER A 63 -12.43 -10.21 6.32
C SER A 63 -11.54 -9.22 7.07
N PRO A 64 -11.38 -9.38 8.41
CA PRO A 64 -10.38 -8.66 9.16
C PRO A 64 -9.00 -8.76 8.50
N LEU A 65 -8.19 -7.70 8.62
CA LEU A 65 -6.85 -7.68 8.07
C LEU A 65 -6.02 -8.83 8.65
N GLU A 66 -5.15 -9.42 7.84
CA GLU A 66 -4.08 -10.31 8.30
C GLU A 66 -2.75 -9.57 8.14
N VAL A 67 -1.93 -9.57 9.19
CA VAL A 67 -0.61 -8.96 9.17
C VAL A 67 0.45 -10.03 9.38
N ARG A 68 1.39 -10.12 8.44
CA ARG A 68 2.56 -11.00 8.53
C ARG A 68 3.81 -10.12 8.57
N VAL A 69 4.66 -10.36 9.56
CA VAL A 69 5.92 -9.65 9.70
C VAL A 69 7.05 -10.60 9.33
N PHE A 70 7.89 -10.17 8.40
CA PHE A 70 9.09 -10.88 7.97
C PHE A 70 10.33 -10.20 8.56
N TYR A 71 11.15 -11.01 9.23
CA TYR A 71 12.41 -10.60 9.83
C TYR A 71 13.57 -11.02 8.91
N PRO A 72 14.14 -10.10 8.12
CA PRO A 72 15.17 -10.43 7.15
C PRO A 72 16.41 -11.11 7.75
N ASP A 73 16.80 -10.71 8.96
CA ASP A 73 18.00 -11.24 9.61
C ASP A 73 17.88 -12.72 10.00
N SER A 74 16.68 -13.16 10.39
CA SER A 74 16.43 -14.56 10.79
C SER A 74 15.74 -15.38 9.70
N GLY A 75 15.16 -14.73 8.68
CA GLY A 75 14.24 -15.34 7.74
C GLY A 75 12.90 -15.76 8.38
N GLU A 76 12.66 -15.39 9.63
CA GLU A 76 11.45 -15.75 10.36
C GLU A 76 10.24 -14.97 9.84
N MET A 77 9.10 -15.65 9.72
CA MET A 77 7.82 -15.04 9.46
C MET A 77 6.88 -15.26 10.64
N ARG A 78 6.29 -14.17 11.12
CA ARG A 78 5.28 -14.20 12.18
C ARG A 78 3.94 -13.72 11.66
N LEU A 79 2.93 -14.60 11.71
CA LEU A 79 1.53 -14.20 11.53
C LEU A 79 1.02 -13.61 12.84
N LEU A 80 0.52 -12.37 12.80
CA LEU A 80 -0.10 -11.74 13.96
C LEU A 80 -1.52 -12.26 14.13
N GLN A 81 -1.84 -12.74 15.34
CA GLN A 81 -3.17 -13.22 15.66
C GLN A 81 -4.09 -12.03 15.95
N ASN A 82 -5.37 -12.19 15.60
CA ASN A 82 -6.38 -11.17 15.85
C ASN A 82 -6.59 -11.00 17.36
N HIS A 83 -6.39 -9.77 17.86
CA HIS A 83 -6.59 -9.40 19.26
C HIS A 83 -7.98 -8.76 19.46
N ALA A 84 -8.36 -8.48 20.72
CA ALA A 84 -9.66 -7.87 21.02
C ALA A 84 -9.87 -6.49 20.35
N GLN A 85 -8.79 -5.76 20.07
CA GLN A 85 -8.81 -4.48 19.38
C GLN A 85 -8.12 -4.65 18.01
N TRP A 86 -8.89 -4.66 16.93
CA TRP A 86 -8.40 -4.90 15.57
C TRP A 86 -9.22 -4.12 14.53
N PRO A 87 -8.62 -3.66 13.42
CA PRO A 87 -9.36 -3.00 12.35
C PRO A 87 -10.40 -3.93 11.73
N GLN A 88 -11.63 -3.42 11.60
CA GLN A 88 -12.70 -4.13 10.87
C GLN A 88 -12.29 -4.39 9.41
N GLY A 89 -12.84 -5.46 8.83
CA GLY A 89 -12.66 -5.77 7.41
C GLY A 89 -13.12 -4.61 6.52
N ARG A 90 -12.25 -4.23 5.58
CA ARG A 90 -12.38 -3.01 4.76
C ARG A 90 -11.64 -3.10 3.44
N PHE A 91 -12.20 -2.53 2.39
CA PHE A 91 -11.59 -2.32 1.08
C PHE A 91 -10.89 -0.97 0.99
N GLY A 92 -9.95 -0.83 0.05
CA GLY A 92 -9.37 0.47 -0.33
C GLY A 92 -8.70 1.25 0.80
N HIS A 93 -8.37 0.59 1.91
CA HIS A 93 -7.57 1.18 2.97
C HIS A 93 -6.13 1.34 2.50
N SER A 94 -5.39 2.27 3.08
CA SER A 94 -3.95 2.38 2.83
C SER A 94 -3.19 1.83 4.00
N VAL A 95 -2.11 1.14 3.70
CA VAL A 95 -1.19 0.61 4.69
C VAL A 95 0.18 1.18 4.43
N VAL A 96 0.79 1.76 5.46
CA VAL A 96 2.16 2.29 5.39
C VAL A 96 2.87 2.00 6.70
N LYS A 97 4.13 1.57 6.64
CA LYS A 97 5.04 1.50 7.79
C LYS A 97 5.69 2.86 8.02
N VAL A 98 5.54 3.39 9.23
CA VAL A 98 6.18 4.64 9.68
C VAL A 98 7.02 4.32 10.91
N GLY A 99 8.34 4.22 10.71
CA GLY A 99 9.24 3.74 11.76
C GLY A 99 8.85 2.30 12.10
N GLU A 100 8.54 2.03 13.37
CA GLU A 100 8.14 0.70 13.85
C GLU A 100 6.64 0.56 14.04
N THR A 101 5.86 1.43 13.39
CA THR A 101 4.41 1.38 13.40
C THR A 101 3.87 1.06 12.01
N VAL A 102 3.04 0.03 11.89
CA VAL A 102 2.19 -0.17 10.71
C VAL A 102 0.93 0.67 10.90
N VAL A 103 0.64 1.54 9.94
CA VAL A 103 -0.51 2.43 9.97
C VAL A 103 -1.50 2.00 8.91
N VAL A 104 -2.74 1.76 9.31
CA VAL A 104 -3.86 1.50 8.41
C VAL A 104 -4.82 2.69 8.47
N VAL A 105 -5.08 3.30 7.32
CA VAL A 105 -5.92 4.50 7.24
C VAL A 105 -7.11 4.28 6.33
N GLY A 106 -8.29 4.63 6.85
CA GLY A 106 -9.53 4.73 6.11
C GLY A 106 -9.96 3.41 5.45
N GLY A 107 -10.50 3.53 4.24
CA GLY A 107 -11.12 2.43 3.49
C GLY A 107 -12.64 2.43 3.62
N PHE A 108 -13.28 1.39 3.10
CA PHE A 108 -14.74 1.29 3.13
C PHE A 108 -15.22 -0.15 3.26
N ASN A 109 -16.46 -0.33 3.69
CA ASN A 109 -17.16 -1.60 3.63
C ASN A 109 -18.57 -1.39 3.06
N THR A 110 -19.10 -2.39 2.36
CA THR A 110 -20.48 -2.39 1.85
C THR A 110 -21.33 -3.24 2.77
N THR A 111 -22.37 -2.65 3.37
CA THR A 111 -23.29 -3.44 4.20
C THR A 111 -24.22 -4.28 3.32
N ARG A 112 -24.58 -5.47 3.82
CA ARG A 112 -25.47 -6.44 3.15
C ARG A 112 -26.95 -6.01 3.09
N ASP A 113 -27.28 -4.79 3.49
CA ASP A 113 -28.67 -4.33 3.55
C ASP A 113 -29.28 -4.18 2.15
N THR A 114 -30.62 -4.20 2.09
CA THR A 114 -31.42 -4.08 0.84
C THR A 114 -31.09 -2.84 0.00
N VAL A 115 -30.44 -1.84 0.60
CA VAL A 115 -29.79 -0.73 -0.07
C VAL A 115 -28.30 -0.84 0.21
N ARG A 116 -27.50 -1.13 -0.82
CA ARG A 116 -26.02 -1.16 -0.72
C ARG A 116 -25.53 0.20 -0.20
N ARG A 117 -25.27 0.29 1.10
CA ARG A 117 -24.69 1.49 1.73
C ARG A 117 -23.19 1.28 1.88
N ILE A 118 -22.43 2.24 1.38
CA ILE A 118 -20.98 2.30 1.57
C ILE A 118 -20.73 2.97 2.92
N HIS A 119 -20.17 2.22 3.86
CA HIS A 119 -19.63 2.78 5.09
C HIS A 119 -18.15 3.12 4.86
N VAL A 120 -17.83 4.41 4.88
CA VAL A 120 -16.44 4.90 4.79
C VAL A 120 -15.86 4.98 6.20
N PHE A 121 -14.70 4.36 6.39
CA PHE A 121 -13.96 4.46 7.64
C PHE A 121 -13.12 5.73 7.64
N THR A 122 -13.16 6.49 8.72
CA THR A 122 -12.36 7.71 8.95
C THR A 122 -11.39 7.55 10.13
N ASP A 123 -11.11 6.30 10.49
CA ASP A 123 -10.21 5.93 11.57
C ASP A 123 -8.77 5.71 11.04
N MET A 124 -7.83 5.83 11.97
CA MET A 124 -6.43 5.46 11.76
C MET A 124 -6.04 4.43 12.81
N TRP A 125 -5.72 3.23 12.34
CA TRP A 125 -5.22 2.14 13.16
C TRP A 125 -3.70 2.11 13.11
N ARG A 126 -3.08 1.85 14.26
CA ARG A 126 -1.64 1.83 14.45
C ARG A 126 -1.27 0.53 15.14
N LEU A 127 -0.41 -0.26 14.52
CA LEU A 127 0.16 -1.47 15.08
C LEU A 127 1.62 -1.20 15.45
N ASP A 128 1.94 -1.30 16.73
CA ASP A 128 3.32 -1.23 17.22
C ASP A 128 4.04 -2.58 17.01
N LEU A 129 5.08 -2.58 16.17
CA LEU A 129 5.86 -3.78 15.85
C LEU A 129 6.92 -4.11 16.92
N HIS A 130 7.28 -3.17 17.80
CA HIS A 130 8.12 -3.49 18.96
C HIS A 130 7.30 -4.17 20.05
N GLY A 131 6.03 -3.79 20.18
CA GLY A 131 5.09 -4.30 21.17
C GLY A 131 4.31 -5.54 20.74
N LEU A 132 4.79 -6.36 19.79
CA LEU A 132 3.99 -7.50 19.26
C LEU A 132 3.64 -8.55 20.31
N ASP A 133 4.39 -8.63 21.41
CA ASP A 133 4.09 -9.51 22.54
C ASP A 133 3.19 -8.84 23.60
N SER A 134 2.83 -7.57 23.40
CA SER A 134 1.83 -6.87 24.20
C SER A 134 0.44 -7.46 23.99
N THR A 135 -0.42 -7.33 24.99
CA THR A 135 -1.84 -7.70 24.88
C THR A 135 -2.62 -6.76 23.96
N GLU A 136 -2.12 -5.54 23.74
CA GLU A 136 -2.78 -4.48 22.97
C GLU A 136 -1.80 -3.81 22.00
N PRO A 137 -1.32 -4.52 20.96
CA PRO A 137 -0.36 -3.97 20.00
C PRO A 137 -1.02 -2.97 19.04
N TRP A 138 -2.35 -2.97 18.96
CA TRP A 138 -3.15 -2.06 18.14
C TRP A 138 -3.70 -0.90 18.96
N SER A 139 -3.61 0.30 18.41
CA SER A 139 -4.36 1.47 18.87
C SER A 139 -5.13 2.09 17.72
N CYS A 140 -6.29 2.67 18.03
CA CYS A 140 -7.11 3.39 17.06
C CYS A 140 -7.17 4.88 17.47
N GLY A 141 -6.93 5.77 16.51
CA GLY A 141 -6.99 7.21 16.69
C GLY A 141 -7.84 7.89 15.62
N PRO A 142 -8.39 9.08 15.91
CA PRO A 142 -9.13 9.85 14.91
C PRO A 142 -8.19 10.48 13.88
N ILE A 143 -8.73 10.71 12.67
CA ILE A 143 -8.16 11.62 11.67
C ILE A 143 -8.88 12.95 11.82
N GLU A 144 -8.15 14.07 11.81
CA GLU A 144 -8.78 15.39 11.92
C GLU A 144 -9.82 15.62 10.81
N SER A 145 -11.04 16.00 11.20
CA SER A 145 -12.27 15.78 10.44
C SER A 145 -12.42 16.60 9.15
N THR A 146 -11.62 17.66 8.95
CA THR A 146 -11.79 18.56 7.79
C THR A 146 -11.50 17.86 6.46
N PHE A 147 -10.67 16.80 6.48
CA PHE A 147 -10.21 16.12 5.28
C PHE A 147 -10.35 14.60 5.33
N ALA A 148 -10.88 14.06 6.43
CA ALA A 148 -11.04 12.61 6.59
C ALA A 148 -11.91 12.02 5.47
N ASP A 149 -12.98 12.71 5.07
CA ASP A 149 -13.85 12.25 3.98
C ASP A 149 -13.13 12.22 2.65
N ILE A 150 -12.36 13.25 2.29
CA ILE A 150 -11.59 13.30 1.03
C ILE A 150 -10.51 12.23 1.05
N PHE A 151 -9.78 12.12 2.17
CA PHE A 151 -8.74 11.14 2.34
C PHE A 151 -9.30 9.73 2.18
N CYS A 152 -10.46 9.42 2.77
CA CYS A 152 -10.99 8.06 2.88
C CYS A 152 -11.99 7.67 1.78
N SER A 153 -12.57 8.63 1.06
CA SER A 153 -13.60 8.38 0.02
C SER A 153 -13.04 8.03 -1.35
N VAL A 154 -11.75 8.28 -1.60
CA VAL A 154 -11.11 7.92 -2.87
C VAL A 154 -10.51 6.52 -2.73
N PRO A 155 -11.14 5.48 -3.30
CA PRO A 155 -10.59 4.13 -3.22
C PRO A 155 -9.31 4.02 -4.04
N LEU A 156 -8.39 3.15 -3.59
CA LEU A 156 -7.27 2.63 -4.38
C LEU A 156 -6.23 3.67 -4.82
N THR A 157 -5.92 4.65 -3.97
CA THR A 157 -4.77 5.52 -4.23
C THR A 157 -3.50 4.97 -3.60
N ALA A 158 -2.41 5.04 -4.36
CA ALA A 158 -1.08 4.75 -3.89
C ALA A 158 -0.75 5.56 -2.62
N ALA A 159 -0.23 4.86 -1.61
CA ALA A 159 0.18 5.46 -0.35
C ALA A 159 1.61 5.07 0.00
N CYS A 160 2.35 5.99 0.61
CA CYS A 160 3.69 5.74 1.12
C CYS A 160 4.00 6.61 2.35
N LYS A 161 5.19 6.43 2.91
CA LYS A 161 5.71 7.22 4.03
C LYS A 161 6.41 8.46 3.49
N ILE A 162 6.04 9.64 4.01
CA ILE A 162 6.78 10.90 3.79
C ILE A 162 6.98 11.59 5.13
N ARG A 163 8.23 11.81 5.54
CA ARG A 163 8.60 12.56 6.76
C ARG A 163 7.79 12.17 8.02
N GLY A 164 7.58 10.86 8.23
CA GLY A 164 6.84 10.36 9.39
C GLY A 164 5.30 10.43 9.28
N SER A 165 4.78 10.72 8.08
CA SER A 165 3.36 10.75 7.78
C SER A 165 3.00 9.69 6.74
N VAL A 166 1.74 9.26 6.75
CA VAL A 166 1.12 8.49 5.68
C VAL A 166 0.65 9.46 4.62
N SER A 167 1.14 9.32 3.39
CA SER A 167 0.80 10.21 2.29
C SER A 167 0.18 9.44 1.14
N ARG A 168 -0.94 9.95 0.61
CA ARG A 168 -1.70 9.42 -0.53
C ARG A 168 -1.62 10.35 -1.73
N PHE A 169 -1.46 9.78 -2.91
CA PHE A 169 -1.46 10.51 -4.17
C PHE A 169 -2.84 10.43 -4.82
N CYS A 170 -3.54 11.56 -4.88
CA CYS A 170 -4.89 11.69 -5.45
C CYS A 170 -4.84 12.63 -6.65
N GLY A 171 -4.48 12.11 -7.82
CA GLY A 171 -4.21 12.92 -9.01
C GLY A 171 -3.10 13.96 -8.74
N PRO A 172 -3.32 15.27 -8.96
CA PRO A 172 -2.33 16.33 -8.73
C PRO A 172 -2.15 16.71 -7.26
N GLN A 173 -2.78 15.99 -6.32
CA GLN A 173 -2.77 16.29 -4.90
C GLN A 173 -2.05 15.20 -4.11
N LEU A 174 -1.30 15.62 -3.10
CA LEU A 174 -0.71 14.78 -2.08
C LEU A 174 -1.42 15.07 -0.76
N LEU A 175 -2.15 14.10 -0.26
CA LEU A 175 -2.83 14.18 1.04
C LEU A 175 -1.95 13.48 2.06
N SER A 176 -1.69 14.09 3.21
CA SER A 176 -0.88 13.47 4.26
C SER A 176 -1.61 13.46 5.60
N VAL A 177 -1.42 12.40 6.36
CA VAL A 177 -1.86 12.28 7.75
C VAL A 177 -0.67 11.85 8.61
N SER A 178 -0.39 12.61 9.66
CA SER A 178 0.67 12.29 10.60
C SER A 178 0.24 11.18 11.55
N LEU A 179 1.20 10.60 12.27
CA LEU A 179 0.89 9.64 13.32
C LEU A 179 0.01 10.22 14.43
N THR A 180 -0.02 11.53 14.66
CA THR A 180 -0.91 12.14 15.66
C THR A 180 -2.32 12.40 15.14
N GLY A 181 -2.57 12.18 13.84
CA GLY A 181 -3.86 12.39 13.19
C GLY A 181 -4.00 13.75 12.51
N SER A 182 -2.97 14.61 12.59
CA SER A 182 -2.97 15.89 11.88
C SER A 182 -2.89 15.70 10.38
N THR A 183 -3.64 16.50 9.63
CA THR A 183 -3.77 16.34 8.17
C THR A 183 -3.18 17.53 7.42
N SER A 184 -2.64 17.29 6.23
CA SER A 184 -2.18 18.32 5.32
C SER A 184 -2.45 17.96 3.86
N ILE A 185 -2.54 18.99 3.01
CA ILE A 185 -2.76 18.83 1.57
C ILE A 185 -1.72 19.67 0.84
N THR A 186 -0.98 19.02 -0.05
CA THR A 186 -0.11 19.68 -1.02
C THR A 186 -0.76 19.55 -2.41
N ARG A 187 -0.90 20.66 -3.12
CA ARG A 187 -1.47 20.69 -4.48
C ARG A 187 -0.37 20.99 -5.50
N GLY A 188 -0.56 20.57 -6.75
CA GLY A 188 0.39 20.85 -7.83
C GLY A 188 1.59 19.91 -7.80
N VAL A 189 1.36 18.66 -7.40
CA VAL A 189 2.42 17.62 -7.31
C VAL A 189 2.82 17.13 -8.70
N PHE A 190 1.90 17.21 -9.66
CA PHE A 190 2.11 16.91 -11.07
C PHE A 190 1.63 18.10 -11.88
N ASP A 191 2.57 18.81 -12.49
CA ASP A 191 2.30 19.98 -13.34
C ASP A 191 2.25 19.62 -14.84
N ASP A 192 2.42 18.35 -15.22
CA ASP A 192 2.41 17.95 -16.63
C ASP A 192 0.97 17.99 -17.20
N PRO A 193 0.68 18.85 -18.19
CA PRO A 193 -0.65 18.96 -18.81
C PRO A 193 -1.08 17.68 -19.56
N LEU A 194 -0.16 16.80 -19.95
CA LEU A 194 -0.48 15.48 -20.54
C LEU A 194 -0.97 14.48 -19.49
N ASP A 195 -0.67 14.69 -18.20
CA ASP A 195 -1.08 13.86 -17.05
C ASP A 195 -2.43 14.25 -16.44
N SER A 196 -3.13 15.22 -17.04
CA SER A 196 -4.49 15.61 -16.62
C SER A 196 -5.56 14.54 -16.92
N LYS A 197 -5.23 13.54 -17.73
CA LYS A 197 -5.99 12.29 -17.79
C LYS A 197 -5.74 11.53 -16.49
N VAL A 198 -6.69 11.65 -15.56
CA VAL A 198 -6.78 11.03 -14.22
C VAL A 198 -5.94 9.75 -14.13
N MET A 199 -4.69 9.89 -13.70
CA MET A 199 -3.82 8.77 -13.38
C MET A 199 -4.31 8.16 -12.08
N ASN A 200 -4.71 6.89 -12.13
CA ASN A 200 -4.89 6.10 -10.92
C ASN A 200 -3.52 5.53 -10.53
N TRP A 201 -2.98 6.03 -9.42
CA TRP A 201 -1.73 5.53 -8.87
C TRP A 201 -1.99 4.21 -8.15
N ASP A 202 -1.39 3.14 -8.65
CA ASP A 202 -1.57 1.78 -8.13
C ASP A 202 -0.64 1.50 -6.94
N ALA A 203 0.59 2.02 -6.97
CA ALA A 203 1.57 1.84 -5.90
C ALA A 203 2.50 3.06 -5.76
N ALA A 204 2.96 3.32 -4.53
CA ALA A 204 3.94 4.37 -4.21
C ALA A 204 5.00 3.80 -3.28
N VAL A 205 6.27 4.05 -3.58
CA VAL A 205 7.40 3.57 -2.79
C VAL A 205 8.31 4.72 -2.45
N SER A 206 8.59 4.92 -1.16
CA SER A 206 9.60 5.89 -0.72
C SER A 206 11.00 5.30 -0.97
N VAL A 207 11.81 6.05 -1.72
CA VAL A 207 13.17 5.71 -2.15
C VAL A 207 14.11 6.81 -1.68
N GLY A 208 14.15 7.05 -0.36
CA GLY A 208 14.92 8.14 0.23
C GLY A 208 14.30 9.52 -0.08
N PRO A 209 14.99 10.43 -0.80
CA PRO A 209 14.45 11.75 -1.15
C PRO A 209 13.40 11.69 -2.26
N PHE A 210 13.23 10.55 -2.92
CA PHE A 210 12.24 10.39 -3.97
C PHE A 210 11.11 9.45 -3.59
N ILE A 211 10.04 9.52 -4.36
CA ILE A 211 8.93 8.58 -4.34
C ILE A 211 8.77 8.04 -5.75
N CYS A 212 8.90 6.72 -5.88
CA CYS A 212 8.58 6.01 -7.10
C CYS A 212 7.08 5.73 -7.14
N LEU A 213 6.42 6.21 -8.17
CA LEU A 213 4.98 6.11 -8.37
C LEU A 213 4.70 5.25 -9.58
N PHE A 214 3.85 4.25 -9.38
CA PHE A 214 3.40 3.35 -10.42
C PHE A 214 1.95 3.67 -10.74
N GLY A 215 1.69 4.05 -11.99
CA GLY A 215 0.37 4.44 -12.45
C GLY A 215 -0.05 3.66 -13.69
N SER A 216 -1.36 3.56 -13.88
CA SER A 216 -1.96 3.03 -15.09
C SER A 216 -2.98 4.05 -15.62
N PRO A 217 -2.97 4.38 -16.93
CA PRO A 217 -4.01 5.22 -17.52
C PRO A 217 -5.36 4.48 -17.45
N GLU A 218 -6.45 5.20 -17.17
CA GLU A 218 -7.79 4.60 -17.04
C GLU A 218 -8.27 3.87 -18.30
N GLU A 219 -7.80 4.27 -19.48
CA GLU A 219 -8.35 3.86 -20.77
C GLU A 219 -7.49 2.83 -21.53
N ASP A 220 -6.26 2.52 -21.07
CA ASP A 220 -5.31 1.71 -21.83
C ASP A 220 -4.68 0.62 -20.96
N GLU A 221 -4.98 -0.64 -21.27
CA GLU A 221 -4.46 -1.81 -20.55
C GLU A 221 -2.93 -2.01 -20.72
N GLY A 222 -2.26 -1.19 -21.54
CA GLY A 222 -0.89 -1.48 -21.98
C GLY A 222 0.22 -0.59 -21.41
N THR A 223 -0.04 0.69 -21.11
CA THR A 223 1.04 1.65 -20.82
C THR A 223 1.12 1.97 -19.34
N HIS A 224 1.80 1.12 -18.57
CA HIS A 224 2.15 1.43 -17.19
C HIS A 224 3.27 2.45 -17.15
N CYS A 225 3.06 3.53 -16.40
CA CYS A 225 4.04 4.59 -16.23
C CYS A 225 4.71 4.50 -14.87
N VAL A 226 5.98 4.88 -14.83
CA VAL A 226 6.75 5.05 -13.59
C VAL A 226 7.12 6.52 -13.51
N TYR A 227 6.81 7.17 -12.39
CA TYR A 227 7.23 8.53 -12.11
C TYR A 227 8.14 8.54 -10.89
N MET A 228 9.14 9.41 -10.93
CA MET A 228 9.96 9.76 -9.78
C MET A 228 9.54 11.14 -9.30
N TYR A 229 9.03 11.22 -8.07
CA TYR A 229 8.63 12.46 -7.42
C TYR A 229 9.68 12.88 -6.38
N ASP A 230 10.22 14.09 -6.50
CA ASP A 230 11.17 14.67 -5.56
C ASP A 230 10.41 15.36 -4.42
N ILE A 231 10.57 14.86 -3.19
CA ILE A 231 9.87 15.40 -2.02
C ILE A 231 10.39 16.77 -1.57
N VAL A 232 11.55 17.19 -2.07
CA VAL A 232 12.21 18.46 -1.74
C VAL A 232 11.76 19.53 -2.71
N SER A 233 11.92 19.31 -4.02
CA SER A 233 11.52 20.31 -5.03
C SER A 233 10.01 20.29 -5.32
N GLY A 234 9.37 19.13 -5.13
CA GLY A 234 7.99 18.91 -5.57
C GLY A 234 7.87 18.58 -7.05
N ASP A 235 8.98 18.41 -7.77
CA ASP A 235 8.97 18.05 -9.18
C ASP A 235 8.73 16.55 -9.36
N SER A 236 8.14 16.20 -10.50
CA SER A 236 8.02 14.82 -10.95
C SER A 236 8.66 14.64 -12.32
N THR A 237 9.26 13.48 -12.55
CA THR A 237 9.86 13.11 -13.83
C THR A 237 9.42 11.71 -14.21
N GLN A 238 8.92 11.56 -15.44
CA GLN A 238 8.59 10.25 -15.98
C GLN A 238 9.87 9.44 -16.21
N PHE A 239 9.87 8.19 -15.77
CA PHE A 239 10.97 7.25 -15.95
C PHE A 239 10.61 6.21 -17.01
N MET A 240 11.62 5.49 -17.50
CA MET A 240 11.37 4.40 -18.45
C MET A 240 10.47 3.33 -17.82
N PRO A 241 9.52 2.75 -18.57
CA PRO A 241 8.68 1.68 -18.07
C PRO A 241 9.53 0.48 -17.63
N LEU A 242 8.98 -0.31 -16.72
CA LEU A 242 9.59 -1.57 -16.30
C LEU A 242 9.83 -2.47 -17.52
N SER A 243 10.87 -3.31 -17.47
CA SER A 243 11.19 -4.25 -18.55
C SER A 243 10.04 -5.20 -18.90
N PHE A 244 9.08 -5.36 -17.98
CA PHE A 244 7.83 -6.08 -18.18
C PHE A 244 6.66 -5.10 -17.94
N PRO A 245 5.98 -4.63 -19.00
CA PRO A 245 4.84 -3.73 -18.86
C PRO A 245 3.63 -4.53 -18.39
N ASP A 246 3.40 -4.55 -17.08
CA ASP A 246 2.20 -5.11 -16.44
C ASP A 246 1.88 -4.27 -15.20
N LYS A 247 0.62 -4.35 -14.76
CA LYS A 247 0.09 -3.56 -13.65
C LYS A 247 0.84 -3.89 -12.38
N VAL A 248 1.43 -2.86 -11.77
CA VAL A 248 2.05 -2.98 -10.45
C VAL A 248 0.94 -3.00 -9.40
N MET A 249 0.78 -4.12 -8.72
CA MET A 249 -0.22 -4.31 -7.67
C MET A 249 0.30 -3.84 -6.31
N SER A 250 1.61 -3.97 -6.08
CA SER A 250 2.28 -3.51 -4.87
C SER A 250 3.79 -3.41 -5.13
N ALA A 251 4.48 -2.56 -4.38
CA ALA A 251 5.93 -2.50 -4.41
C ALA A 251 6.48 -2.05 -3.06
N CYS A 252 7.69 -2.47 -2.72
CA CYS A 252 8.38 -2.02 -1.51
C CYS A 252 9.90 -2.07 -1.67
N MET A 253 10.62 -1.27 -0.87
CA MET A 253 12.08 -1.35 -0.81
C MET A 253 12.52 -2.54 0.05
N LEU A 254 13.41 -3.37 -0.47
CA LEU A 254 14.07 -4.43 0.31
C LEU A 254 15.33 -3.91 1.01
N ASN A 255 16.04 -2.99 0.35
CA ASN A 255 17.22 -2.30 0.84
C ASN A 255 17.33 -0.97 0.06
N PRO A 256 18.34 -0.11 0.29
CA PRO A 256 18.42 1.19 -0.39
C PRO A 256 18.45 1.12 -1.93
N THR A 257 18.96 0.03 -2.51
CA THR A 257 19.19 -0.10 -3.96
C THR A 257 18.37 -1.19 -4.61
N THR A 258 17.48 -1.87 -3.87
CA THR A 258 16.68 -2.97 -4.41
C THR A 258 15.22 -2.82 -4.00
N MET A 259 14.34 -2.87 -5.00
CA MET A 259 12.89 -2.83 -4.84
C MET A 259 12.27 -4.16 -5.25
N LEU A 260 11.30 -4.63 -4.49
CA LEU A 260 10.42 -5.73 -4.89
C LEU A 260 9.17 -5.12 -5.53
N VAL A 261 8.85 -5.55 -6.75
CA VAL A 261 7.66 -5.09 -7.49
C VAL A 261 6.78 -6.30 -7.76
N VAL A 262 5.54 -6.27 -7.27
CA VAL A 262 4.55 -7.32 -7.45
C VAL A 262 3.61 -6.92 -8.58
N GLN A 263 3.59 -7.73 -9.63
CA GLN A 263 2.65 -7.63 -10.75
C GLN A 263 1.64 -8.78 -10.68
N ARG A 264 0.62 -8.78 -11.55
CA ARG A 264 -0.44 -9.79 -11.52
C ARG A 264 0.08 -11.21 -11.68
N GLU A 265 1.01 -11.42 -12.61
CA GLU A 265 1.49 -12.75 -12.98
C GLU A 265 2.90 -13.06 -12.46
N ARG A 266 3.59 -12.08 -11.87
CA ARG A 266 5.00 -12.19 -11.52
C ARG A 266 5.42 -11.26 -10.41
N THR A 267 6.59 -11.55 -9.84
CA THR A 267 7.29 -10.66 -8.93
C THR A 267 8.64 -10.31 -9.55
N LEU A 268 8.98 -9.03 -9.58
CA LEU A 268 10.24 -8.52 -10.10
C LEU A 268 11.10 -8.04 -8.93
N VAL A 269 12.41 -8.29 -9.03
CA VAL A 269 13.43 -7.63 -8.22
C VAL A 269 14.06 -6.57 -9.10
N VAL A 270 13.88 -5.31 -8.74
CA VAL A 270 14.37 -4.15 -9.50
C VAL A 270 15.56 -3.55 -8.75
N GLU A 271 16.73 -3.55 -9.39
CA GLU A 271 17.89 -2.81 -8.92
C GLU A 271 17.76 -1.35 -9.32
N LEU A 272 17.90 -0.47 -8.34
CA LEU A 272 17.92 0.98 -8.55
C LEU A 272 19.36 1.41 -8.78
N ASP A 273 19.57 2.25 -9.78
CA ASP A 273 20.89 2.83 -10.07
C ASP A 273 21.40 3.60 -8.83
N PRO A 274 22.56 3.23 -8.26
CA PRO A 274 23.17 3.96 -7.15
C PRO A 274 23.36 5.46 -7.42
N GLN A 275 23.55 5.85 -8.69
CA GLN A 275 23.70 7.26 -9.08
C GLN A 275 22.45 8.10 -8.80
N LEU A 276 21.27 7.47 -8.67
CA LEU A 276 20.06 8.17 -8.19
C LEU A 276 20.26 8.79 -6.81
N PHE A 277 21.12 8.19 -5.98
CA PHE A 277 21.39 8.63 -4.61
C PHE A 277 22.59 9.59 -4.51
N GLU A 278 23.53 9.53 -5.47
CA GLU A 278 24.73 10.39 -5.48
C GLU A 278 24.41 11.88 -5.67
N ARG A 279 23.26 12.22 -6.27
CA ARG A 279 22.82 13.63 -6.41
C ARG A 279 22.62 14.38 -5.07
N PHE A 280 22.60 13.67 -3.94
CA PHE A 280 22.31 14.24 -2.62
C PHE A 280 23.49 14.22 -1.65
N THR A 281 24.63 13.63 -2.03
CA THR A 281 25.82 13.66 -1.14
C THR A 281 26.49 15.03 -1.08
N ASP A 282 26.10 15.98 -1.94
CA ASP A 282 26.69 17.31 -2.03
C ASP A 282 25.85 18.42 -1.33
N ALA A 283 24.74 18.07 -0.69
CA ALA A 283 23.91 19.01 0.06
C ALA A 283 24.18 18.89 1.57
N ASP A 284 25.31 19.47 2.01
CA ASP A 284 25.62 19.76 3.43
C ASP A 284 24.93 21.04 3.92
#